data_AF-A0A947S6S0-F1
#
_entry.id   AF-A0A947S6S0-F1
#
_cell.length_a   1.000
_cell.length_b   1.000
_cell.length_c   1.000
_cell.angle_alpha   90.00
_cell.angle_beta   90.00
_cell.angle_gamma   90.00
#
_symmetry.space_group_name_H-M   'P 1'
#
loop_
_entity.id
_entity.type
_entity.pdbx_description
1 polymer ?
#
loop_
_entity_poly.entity_id
_entity_poly.type
_entity_poly.pdbx_seq_one_letter_code
_entity_poly.pdbx_strand_id
1 'polypeptide(L)'
;MDINKALLKLHSLLEGWGLDEKDYVLVDEFAYFLQDYNLEGPEIKLKHLDLYVVGEKLPWDIKDERSTIPPNNTPYMRNYEYFMRGTGYSLDLLVANPTIMGSKKVMYKLTDEISFPLMETEAMTQQFVDHTLLHYSLEDVGEHKIKEWFSKLTKLNQLAKDRNDKKLIKLSEELILKVQTHWGKLLA
;
A
#
# COMPACT_ATOMS: atom_id res chain seq x y z
N MET A 1 13.28 -4.85 14.15
CA MET A 1 12.54 -3.72 14.73
C MET A 1 11.08 -3.94 14.43
N ASP A 2 10.23 -3.66 15.41
CA ASP A 2 8.79 -3.90 15.41
C ASP A 2 8.07 -2.92 14.47
N ILE A 3 7.16 -3.42 13.61
CA ILE A 3 6.35 -2.63 12.69
C ILE A 3 5.55 -1.55 13.44
N ASN A 4 5.06 -1.83 14.64
CA ASN A 4 4.31 -0.85 15.43
C ASN A 4 5.18 0.36 15.83
N LYS A 5 6.46 0.13 16.11
CA LYS A 5 7.42 1.23 16.37
C LYS A 5 7.70 2.04 15.11
N ALA A 6 7.74 1.39 13.95
CA ALA A 6 7.90 2.09 12.68
C ALA A 6 6.66 2.95 12.38
N LEU A 7 5.45 2.40 12.54
CA LEU A 7 4.20 3.13 12.32
C LEU A 7 4.01 4.29 13.30
N LEU A 8 4.41 4.16 14.58
CA LEU A 8 4.40 5.29 15.51
C LEU A 8 5.33 6.42 15.07
N LYS A 9 6.54 6.08 14.59
CA LYS A 9 7.47 7.08 14.05
C LYS A 9 6.96 7.70 12.75
N LEU A 10 6.27 6.91 11.92
CA LEU A 10 5.63 7.39 10.70
C LEU A 10 4.49 8.36 11.05
N HIS A 11 3.66 8.02 12.03
CA HIS A 11 2.61 8.91 12.53
C HIS A 11 3.19 10.26 12.98
N SER A 12 4.23 10.26 13.81
CA SER A 12 4.89 11.51 14.23
C SER A 12 5.55 12.28 13.07
N LEU A 13 6.06 11.58 12.05
CA LEU A 13 6.59 12.22 10.85
C LEU A 13 5.50 12.96 10.08
N LEU A 14 4.35 12.31 9.87
CA LEU A 14 3.21 12.83 9.12
C LEU A 14 2.54 13.99 9.86
N GLU A 15 2.36 13.88 11.18
CA GLU A 15 1.88 15.00 12.02
C GLU A 15 2.83 16.20 11.95
N GLY A 16 4.14 15.96 11.96
CA GLY A 16 5.16 17.00 11.79
C GLY A 16 5.11 17.70 10.43
N TRP A 17 4.42 17.12 9.45
CA TRP A 17 4.13 17.73 8.15
C TRP A 17 2.73 18.36 8.08
N GLY A 18 1.95 18.30 9.16
CA GLY A 18 0.60 18.82 9.22
C GLY A 18 -0.47 17.91 8.61
N LEU A 19 -0.16 16.62 8.42
CA LEU A 19 -1.11 15.61 7.93
C LEU A 19 -1.82 14.94 9.10
N ASP A 20 -3.14 14.76 8.98
CA ASP A 20 -3.92 13.96 9.91
C ASP A 20 -4.37 12.62 9.27
N GLU A 21 -5.04 11.76 10.04
CA GLU A 21 -5.46 10.41 9.62
C GLU A 21 -6.38 10.39 8.39
N LYS A 22 -7.01 11.52 8.01
CA LYS A 22 -7.80 11.60 6.78
C LYS A 22 -6.95 11.83 5.55
N ASP A 23 -5.73 12.35 5.71
CA ASP A 23 -4.85 12.80 4.64
C ASP A 23 -3.89 11.72 4.14
N TYR A 24 -3.90 10.53 4.75
CA TYR A 24 -3.11 9.39 4.29
C TYR A 24 -3.81 8.05 4.51
N VAL A 25 -3.25 6.99 3.91
CA VAL A 25 -3.65 5.60 4.14
C VAL A 25 -2.51 4.65 3.79
N LEU A 26 -2.25 3.68 4.68
CA LEU A 26 -1.28 2.60 4.42
C LEU A 26 -1.89 1.59 3.45
N VAL A 27 -1.07 1.14 2.50
CA VAL A 27 -1.45 0.16 1.48
C VAL A 27 -0.41 -0.97 1.34
N ASP A 28 -0.67 -1.84 0.37
CA ASP A 28 0.11 -3.01 0.00
C ASP A 28 0.36 -4.02 1.15
N GLU A 29 1.45 -4.76 1.09
CA GLU A 29 1.68 -5.97 1.88
C GLU A 29 1.60 -5.76 3.40
N PHE A 30 2.11 -4.62 3.90
CA PHE A 30 1.97 -4.32 5.34
C PHE A 30 0.53 -4.02 5.74
N ALA A 31 -0.26 -3.36 4.88
CA ALA A 31 -1.67 -3.14 5.18
C ALA A 31 -2.47 -4.45 5.17
N TYR A 32 -2.15 -5.41 4.28
CA TYR A 32 -2.70 -6.77 4.36
C TYR A 32 -2.29 -7.46 5.66
N PHE A 33 -0.99 -7.45 5.97
CA PHE A 33 -0.43 -8.09 7.16
C PHE A 33 -1.09 -7.60 8.46
N LEU A 34 -1.26 -6.28 8.61
CA LEU A 34 -1.88 -5.68 9.79
C LEU A 34 -3.40 -5.91 9.89
N GLN A 35 -4.02 -6.39 8.81
CA GLN A 35 -5.40 -6.89 8.79
C GLN A 35 -5.45 -8.42 8.93
N ASP A 36 -4.37 -9.06 9.39
CA ASP A 36 -4.16 -10.50 9.58
C ASP A 36 -4.10 -11.34 8.28
N TYR A 37 -3.85 -10.70 7.14
CA TYR A 37 -3.56 -11.39 5.88
C TYR A 37 -2.05 -11.49 5.70
N ASN A 38 -1.45 -12.61 6.13
CA ASN A 38 0.01 -12.81 6.06
C ASN A 38 0.52 -13.04 4.63
N LEU A 39 0.45 -11.99 3.81
CA LEU A 39 0.89 -11.94 2.42
C LEU A 39 2.39 -11.57 2.37
N GLU A 40 3.26 -12.57 2.58
CA GLU A 40 4.71 -12.36 2.60
C GLU A 40 5.30 -12.21 1.19
N GLY A 41 5.32 -10.98 0.68
CA GLY A 41 6.01 -10.64 -0.57
C GLY A 41 7.31 -9.85 -0.34
N PRO A 42 7.84 -9.20 -1.40
CA PRO A 42 9.08 -8.43 -1.32
C PRO A 42 9.03 -7.28 -0.31
N GLU A 43 7.92 -6.58 -0.17
CA GLU A 43 7.84 -5.37 0.67
C GLU A 43 7.98 -5.71 2.16
N ILE A 44 7.36 -6.80 2.61
CA ILE A 44 7.56 -7.29 3.99
C ILE A 44 9.03 -7.68 4.23
N LYS A 45 9.65 -8.37 3.27
CA LYS A 45 11.04 -8.84 3.39
C LYS A 45 12.03 -7.67 3.39
N LEU A 46 11.78 -6.67 2.56
CA LEU A 46 12.62 -5.48 2.40
C LEU A 46 12.29 -4.38 3.42
N LYS A 47 11.25 -4.56 4.24
CA LYS A 47 10.75 -3.55 5.19
C LYS A 47 10.43 -2.24 4.49
N HIS A 48 9.62 -2.33 3.44
CA HIS A 48 9.17 -1.19 2.68
C HIS A 48 7.71 -0.86 3.04
N LEU A 49 7.40 0.42 3.20
CA LEU A 49 6.04 0.89 3.48
C LEU A 49 5.54 1.70 2.30
N ASP A 50 4.33 1.39 1.85
CA ASP A 50 3.62 2.16 0.83
C ASP A 50 2.50 2.99 1.47
N LEU A 51 2.54 4.29 1.23
CA LEU A 51 1.59 5.23 1.80
C LEU A 51 1.01 6.12 0.72
N TYR A 52 -0.32 6.05 0.53
CA TYR A 52 -1.02 7.09 -0.22
C TYR A 52 -1.21 8.33 0.65
N VAL A 53 -0.90 9.50 0.10
CA VAL A 53 -1.04 10.80 0.76
C VAL A 53 -1.80 11.79 -0.13
N VAL A 54 -2.62 12.65 0.48
CA VAL A 54 -3.29 13.75 -0.23
C VAL A 54 -2.24 14.77 -0.63
N GLY A 55 -1.98 14.85 -1.93
CA GLY A 55 -0.84 15.63 -2.43
C GLY A 55 -0.89 17.12 -2.06
N GLU A 56 -2.06 17.75 -2.16
CA GLU A 56 -2.25 19.17 -1.84
C GLU A 56 -2.09 19.52 -0.35
N LYS A 57 -1.96 18.51 0.52
CA LYS A 57 -1.72 18.67 1.96
C LYS A 57 -0.24 18.64 2.33
N LEU A 58 0.62 18.21 1.41
CA LEU A 58 2.06 18.18 1.67
C LEU A 58 2.61 19.61 1.72
N PRO A 59 3.58 19.89 2.62
CA PRO A 59 4.14 21.23 2.77
C PRO A 59 5.19 21.57 1.71
N TRP A 60 5.16 20.89 0.56
CA TRP A 60 6.02 21.13 -0.60
C TRP A 60 5.28 20.88 -1.91
N ASP A 61 5.79 21.46 -2.99
CA ASP A 61 5.23 21.28 -4.33
C ASP A 61 5.53 19.89 -4.88
N ILE A 62 4.49 19.23 -5.39
CA ILE A 62 4.58 17.92 -6.03
C ILE A 62 4.84 18.07 -7.52
N LYS A 63 5.82 17.34 -8.03
CA LYS A 63 6.21 17.35 -9.46
C LYS A 63 5.74 16.15 -10.26
N ASP A 64 5.45 15.03 -9.59
CA ASP A 64 5.02 13.78 -10.19
C ASP A 64 3.68 13.37 -9.56
N GLU A 65 2.71 13.06 -10.41
CA GLU A 65 1.34 12.73 -10.03
C GLU A 65 1.19 11.31 -9.43
N ARG A 66 2.23 10.47 -9.49
CA ARG A 66 2.21 9.09 -8.97
C ARG A 66 2.89 8.96 -7.62
N SER A 67 4.08 9.54 -7.49
CA SER A 67 4.90 9.42 -6.29
C SER A 67 5.59 10.74 -5.97
N THR A 68 5.95 10.93 -4.70
CA THR A 68 6.64 12.14 -4.28
C THR A 68 7.67 11.83 -3.23
N ILE A 69 8.72 12.63 -3.20
CA ILE A 69 9.70 12.66 -2.12
C ILE A 69 9.86 14.10 -1.67
N PRO A 70 10.13 14.36 -0.38
CA PRO A 70 10.42 15.71 0.06
C PRO A 70 11.57 16.33 -0.74
N PRO A 71 11.56 17.65 -1.03
CA PRO A 71 12.64 18.26 -1.81
C PRO A 71 13.99 18.18 -1.08
N ASN A 72 15.07 17.98 -1.84
CA ASN A 72 16.42 17.97 -1.30
C ASN A 72 16.73 19.25 -0.49
N ASN A 73 17.58 19.12 0.53
CA ASN A 73 18.02 20.21 1.41
C ASN A 73 16.91 20.87 2.26
N THR A 74 15.71 20.29 2.32
CA THR A 74 14.63 20.78 3.21
C THR A 74 14.65 20.11 4.58
N PRO A 75 14.02 20.70 5.62
CA PRO A 75 13.76 20.01 6.88
C PRO A 75 12.95 18.73 6.69
N TYR A 76 12.02 18.71 5.73
CA TYR A 76 11.17 17.55 5.43
C TYR A 76 11.99 16.35 4.94
N MET A 77 12.95 16.56 4.04
CA MET A 77 13.87 15.50 3.60
C MET A 77 14.72 14.97 4.76
N ARG A 78 15.24 15.85 5.62
CA ARG A 78 16.02 15.42 6.79
C ARG A 78 15.19 14.54 7.74
N ASN A 79 13.93 14.90 7.99
CA ASN A 79 13.02 14.12 8.82
C ASN A 79 12.66 12.77 8.17
N TYR A 80 12.45 12.77 6.85
CA TYR A 80 12.19 11.56 6.07
C TYR A 80 13.34 10.56 6.11
N GLU A 81 14.57 11.02 5.88
CA GLU A 81 15.75 10.18 6.01
C GLU A 81 16.00 9.74 7.46
N TYR A 82 15.72 10.61 8.43
CA TYR A 82 15.84 10.27 9.85
C TYR A 82 14.84 9.18 10.25
N PHE A 83 13.62 9.23 9.71
CA PHE A 83 12.67 8.13 9.81
C PHE A 83 13.29 6.84 9.27
N MET A 84 13.73 6.81 8.01
CA MET A 84 14.26 5.58 7.40
C MET A 84 15.49 5.02 8.13
N ARG A 85 16.45 5.88 8.52
CA ARG A 85 17.61 5.46 9.33
C ARG A 85 17.20 4.98 10.72
N GLY A 86 16.22 5.64 11.32
CA GLY A 86 15.74 5.36 12.67
C GLY A 86 14.77 4.18 12.77
N THR A 87 14.17 3.76 11.66
CA THR A 87 13.26 2.60 11.56
C THR A 87 13.88 1.41 10.81
N GLY A 88 14.88 1.65 9.96
CA GLY A 88 15.33 0.63 9.00
C GLY A 88 14.22 0.17 8.05
N TYR A 89 13.14 0.96 7.92
CA TYR A 89 12.11 0.80 6.91
C TYR A 89 12.31 1.85 5.84
N SER A 90 12.24 1.45 4.57
CA SER A 90 12.02 2.40 3.48
C SER A 90 10.54 2.77 3.42
N LEU A 91 10.26 3.88 2.74
CA LEU A 91 8.92 4.44 2.61
C LEU A 91 8.81 4.96 1.18
N ASP A 92 7.68 4.69 0.55
CA ASP A 92 7.24 5.35 -0.67
C ASP A 92 5.98 6.16 -0.36
N LEU A 93 6.00 7.43 -0.80
CA LEU A 93 4.84 8.32 -0.72
C LEU A 93 4.19 8.38 -2.09
N LEU A 94 3.03 7.74 -2.20
CA LEU A 94 2.21 7.71 -3.39
C LEU A 94 1.21 8.86 -3.34
N VAL A 95 1.05 9.58 -4.44
CA VAL A 95 0.10 10.70 -4.51
C VAL A 95 -1.30 10.14 -4.73
N ALA A 96 -2.19 10.38 -3.77
CA ALA A 96 -3.53 9.83 -3.79
C ALA A 96 -4.46 10.67 -4.69
N ASN A 97 -5.25 9.99 -5.53
CA ASN A 97 -6.39 10.62 -6.18
C ASN A 97 -7.64 10.56 -5.27
N PRO A 98 -8.70 11.33 -5.58
CA PRO A 98 -9.91 11.34 -4.75
C PRO A 98 -10.58 9.97 -4.57
N THR A 99 -10.49 9.08 -5.57
CA THR A 99 -11.04 7.72 -5.50
C THR A 99 -10.32 6.87 -4.45
N ILE A 100 -8.99 6.97 -4.38
CA ILE A 100 -8.16 6.26 -3.40
C ILE A 100 -8.51 6.75 -1.99
N MET A 101 -8.56 8.06 -1.78
CA MET A 101 -8.86 8.63 -0.46
C MET A 101 -10.30 8.42 -0.02
N GLY A 102 -11.23 8.29 -0.97
CA GLY A 102 -12.62 7.92 -0.72
C GLY A 102 -12.86 6.42 -0.53
N SER A 103 -11.83 5.58 -0.71
CA SER A 103 -11.94 4.14 -0.47
C SER A 103 -12.11 3.85 1.02
N LYS A 104 -12.75 2.72 1.33
CA LYS A 104 -12.97 2.32 2.72
C LYS A 104 -11.64 2.07 3.43
N LYS A 105 -11.58 2.51 4.69
CA LYS A 105 -10.42 2.38 5.56
C LYS A 105 -10.77 1.59 6.82
N VAL A 106 -9.79 0.90 7.36
CA VAL A 106 -9.82 0.26 8.68
C VAL A 106 -8.80 0.97 9.57
N MET A 107 -9.18 1.29 10.79
CA MET A 107 -8.27 1.93 11.75
C MET A 107 -7.52 0.86 12.54
N TYR A 108 -6.20 0.79 12.35
CA TYR A 108 -5.33 -0.09 13.11
C TYR A 108 -4.91 0.60 14.41
N LYS A 109 -5.28 0.03 15.55
CA LYS A 109 -4.97 0.58 16.87
C LYS A 109 -3.48 0.38 17.20
N LEU A 110 -2.69 1.45 17.15
CA LEU A 110 -1.26 1.42 17.53
C LEU A 110 -1.07 1.54 19.04
N THR A 111 -1.83 2.44 19.67
CA THR A 111 -1.89 2.65 21.12
C THR A 111 -3.32 2.96 21.53
N ASP A 112 -3.56 3.28 22.80
CA ASP A 112 -4.89 3.72 23.25
C ASP A 112 -5.33 5.05 22.65
N GLU A 113 -4.39 5.88 22.21
CA GLU A 113 -4.65 7.24 21.71
C GLU A 113 -4.40 7.39 20.21
N ILE A 114 -3.60 6.49 19.62
CA ILE A 114 -3.18 6.60 18.21
C ILE A 114 -3.72 5.41 17.42
N SER A 115 -4.39 5.72 16.31
CA SER A 115 -4.75 4.76 15.28
C SER A 115 -4.04 5.09 13.97
N PHE A 116 -3.88 4.10 13.11
CA PHE A 116 -3.28 4.27 11.79
C PHE A 116 -4.26 3.81 10.70
N PRO A 117 -4.61 4.66 9.73
CA PRO A 117 -5.52 4.31 8.66
C PRO A 117 -4.87 3.29 7.70
N LEU A 118 -5.50 2.13 7.55
CA LEU A 118 -5.19 1.12 6.54
C LEU A 118 -6.28 1.11 5.49
N MET A 119 -5.95 0.86 4.22
CA MET A 119 -7.00 0.61 3.22
C MET A 119 -7.65 -0.73 3.51
N GLU A 120 -8.99 -0.78 3.51
CA GLU A 120 -9.72 -2.03 3.73
C GLU A 120 -9.31 -3.06 2.67
N THR A 121 -9.08 -4.30 3.09
CA THR A 121 -8.54 -5.39 2.27
C THR A 121 -9.27 -5.54 0.93
N GLU A 122 -10.61 -5.47 0.90
CA GLU A 122 -11.40 -5.55 -0.33
C GLU A 122 -11.08 -4.40 -1.29
N ALA A 123 -11.09 -3.16 -0.78
CA ALA A 123 -10.80 -1.97 -1.58
C ALA A 123 -9.37 -2.00 -2.12
N MET A 124 -8.40 -2.39 -1.29
CA MET A 124 -7.00 -2.52 -1.66
C MET A 124 -6.77 -3.60 -2.73
N THR A 125 -7.50 -4.71 -2.66
CA THR A 125 -7.41 -5.77 -3.66
C THR A 125 -7.93 -5.30 -5.01
N GLN A 126 -9.06 -4.59 -5.01
CA GLN A 126 -9.62 -4.01 -6.23
C GLN A 126 -8.65 -3.00 -6.86
N GLN A 127 -8.10 -2.09 -6.05
CA GLN A 127 -7.15 -1.08 -6.48
C GLN A 127 -5.88 -1.70 -7.05
N PHE A 128 -5.30 -2.70 -6.37
CA PHE A 128 -4.14 -3.44 -6.87
C PHE A 128 -4.40 -4.06 -8.25
N VAL A 129 -5.58 -4.65 -8.46
CA VAL A 129 -5.89 -5.24 -9.77
C VAL A 129 -6.06 -4.18 -10.84
N ASP A 130 -6.84 -3.13 -10.59
CA ASP A 130 -7.14 -2.12 -11.60
C ASP A 130 -5.94 -1.21 -11.92
N HIS A 131 -5.12 -0.86 -10.92
CA HIS A 131 -3.99 0.06 -11.07
C HIS A 131 -2.64 -0.63 -11.28
N THR A 132 -2.57 -1.95 -11.11
CA THR A 132 -1.33 -2.71 -11.33
C THR A 132 -1.53 -3.80 -12.38
N LEU A 133 -2.32 -4.83 -12.08
CA LEU A 133 -2.42 -6.02 -12.95
C LEU A 133 -3.11 -5.75 -14.29
N LEU A 134 -3.98 -4.75 -14.39
CA LEU A 134 -4.70 -4.39 -15.62
C LEU A 134 -4.23 -3.08 -16.25
N HIS A 135 -3.35 -2.35 -15.55
CA HIS A 135 -2.87 -1.05 -16.00
C HIS A 135 -1.54 -1.16 -16.75
N TYR A 136 -0.58 -1.90 -16.20
CA TYR A 136 0.74 -2.05 -16.80
C TYR A 136 0.71 -3.00 -18.00
N SER A 137 1.55 -2.71 -19.00
CA SER A 137 1.79 -3.59 -20.13
C SER A 137 2.99 -4.52 -19.89
N LEU A 138 3.14 -5.55 -20.74
CA LEU A 138 4.35 -6.39 -20.72
C LEU A 138 5.63 -5.60 -21.02
N GLU A 139 5.54 -4.53 -21.80
CA GLU A 139 6.68 -3.67 -22.13
C GLU A 139 7.15 -2.87 -20.91
N ASP A 140 6.22 -2.46 -20.05
CA ASP A 140 6.53 -1.65 -18.87
C ASP A 140 7.27 -2.45 -17.79
N VAL A 141 6.84 -3.69 -17.53
CA VAL A 141 7.24 -4.43 -16.33
C VAL A 141 7.74 -5.85 -16.59
N GLY A 142 7.54 -6.36 -17.81
CA GLY A 142 7.91 -7.71 -18.19
C GLY A 142 7.01 -8.81 -17.62
N GLU A 143 7.07 -9.99 -18.25
CA GLU A 143 6.27 -11.16 -17.88
C GLU A 143 6.50 -11.61 -16.43
N HIS A 144 7.76 -11.57 -15.96
CA HIS A 144 8.10 -12.00 -14.61
C HIS A 144 7.30 -11.22 -13.55
N LYS A 145 7.18 -9.90 -13.72
CA LYS A 145 6.51 -9.04 -12.74
C LYS A 145 5.00 -9.22 -12.76
N ILE A 146 4.39 -9.39 -13.94
CA ILE A 146 2.97 -9.73 -14.06
C ILE A 146 2.66 -11.06 -13.34
N LYS A 147 3.50 -12.09 -13.53
CA LYS A 147 3.33 -13.38 -12.84
C LYS A 147 3.50 -13.26 -11.33
N GLU A 148 4.48 -12.49 -10.86
CA GLU A 148 4.67 -12.21 -9.43
C GLU A 148 3.41 -11.56 -8.83
N TRP A 149 2.92 -10.48 -9.44
CA TRP A 149 1.72 -9.79 -8.98
C TRP A 149 0.47 -10.68 -9.02
N PHE A 150 0.31 -11.49 -10.05
CA PHE A 150 -0.80 -12.44 -10.12
C PHE A 150 -0.70 -13.52 -9.04
N SER A 151 0.52 -13.98 -8.73
CA SER A 151 0.77 -14.88 -7.60
C SER A 151 0.40 -14.24 -6.26
N LYS A 152 0.58 -12.92 -6.08
CA LYS A 152 0.13 -12.22 -4.88
C LYS A 152 -1.40 -12.27 -4.75
N LEU A 153 -2.13 -12.00 -5.85
CA LEU A 153 -3.60 -12.05 -5.87
C LEU A 153 -4.13 -13.45 -5.55
N THR A 154 -3.55 -14.50 -6.13
CA THR A 154 -3.97 -15.89 -5.84
C THR A 154 -3.63 -16.31 -4.41
N LYS A 155 -2.49 -15.88 -3.87
CA LYS A 155 -2.14 -16.11 -2.47
C LYS A 155 -3.10 -15.41 -1.51
N LEU A 156 -3.49 -14.17 -1.82
CA LEU A 156 -4.49 -13.44 -1.03
C LEU A 156 -5.84 -14.17 -1.03
N ASN A 157 -6.29 -14.70 -2.16
CA ASN A 157 -7.49 -15.52 -2.23
C ASN A 157 -7.40 -16.75 -1.30
N GLN A 158 -6.24 -17.43 -1.28
CA GLN A 158 -6.04 -18.56 -0.38
C GLN A 158 -6.10 -18.15 1.09
N LEU A 159 -5.46 -17.03 1.47
CA LEU A 159 -5.54 -16.50 2.84
C LEU A 159 -6.97 -16.13 3.23
N ALA A 160 -7.76 -15.59 2.28
CA ALA A 160 -9.18 -15.32 2.49
C ALA A 160 -9.97 -16.62 2.73
N LYS A 161 -9.68 -17.68 1.99
CA LYS A 161 -10.26 -19.03 2.18
C LYS A 161 -9.93 -19.60 3.55
N ASP A 162 -8.67 -19.54 3.96
CA ASP A 162 -8.20 -20.03 5.26
C ASP A 162 -8.90 -19.31 6.42
N ARG A 163 -9.28 -18.04 6.23
CA ARG A 163 -10.01 -17.22 7.21
C ARG A 163 -11.53 -17.26 7.08
N ASN A 164 -12.06 -17.94 6.07
CA ASN A 164 -13.48 -17.95 5.75
C ASN A 164 -14.05 -16.53 5.50
N ASP A 165 -13.25 -15.61 4.95
CA ASP A 165 -13.72 -14.28 4.51
C ASP A 165 -14.44 -14.40 3.17
N LYS A 166 -15.75 -14.67 3.24
CA LYS A 166 -16.58 -14.91 2.06
C LYS A 166 -16.60 -13.74 1.07
N LYS A 167 -16.45 -12.50 1.54
CA LYS A 167 -16.50 -11.33 0.66
C LYS A 167 -15.23 -11.23 -0.14
N LEU A 168 -14.08 -11.31 0.53
CA LEU A 168 -12.79 -11.25 -0.12
C LEU A 168 -12.56 -12.45 -1.04
N ILE A 169 -12.99 -13.66 -0.65
CA ILE A 169 -12.94 -14.85 -1.51
C ILE A 169 -13.64 -14.56 -2.84
N LYS A 170 -14.91 -14.12 -2.78
CA LYS A 170 -15.71 -13.84 -3.97
C LYS A 170 -15.05 -12.77 -4.84
N LEU A 171 -14.65 -11.65 -4.24
CA LEU A 171 -13.97 -10.57 -4.95
C LEU A 171 -12.69 -11.05 -5.65
N SER A 172 -11.82 -11.75 -4.92
CA SER A 172 -10.56 -12.23 -5.50
C SER A 172 -10.78 -13.26 -6.61
N GLU A 173 -11.79 -14.15 -6.51
CA GLU A 173 -12.11 -15.10 -7.60
C GLU A 173 -12.58 -14.37 -8.87
N GLU A 174 -13.43 -13.35 -8.73
CA GLU A 174 -13.87 -12.50 -9.84
C GLU A 174 -12.68 -11.77 -10.49
N LEU A 175 -11.79 -11.21 -9.68
CA LEU A 175 -10.61 -10.48 -10.17
C LEU A 175 -9.57 -11.40 -10.80
N ILE A 176 -9.34 -12.59 -10.24
CA ILE A 176 -8.46 -13.61 -10.83
C ILE A 176 -8.93 -13.95 -12.24
N LEU A 177 -10.24 -14.23 -12.41
CA LEU A 177 -10.81 -14.52 -13.72
C LEU A 177 -10.64 -13.34 -14.69
N LYS A 178 -10.89 -12.11 -14.22
CA LYS A 178 -10.71 -10.88 -15.02
C LYS A 178 -9.26 -10.74 -15.51
N VAL A 179 -8.28 -10.96 -14.63
CA VAL A 179 -6.85 -10.85 -14.93
C VAL A 179 -6.39 -11.98 -15.87
N GLN A 180 -6.85 -13.22 -15.65
CA GLN A 180 -6.58 -14.34 -16.56
C GLN A 180 -7.17 -14.10 -17.95
N THR A 181 -8.36 -13.51 -18.03
CA THR A 181 -8.99 -13.15 -19.32
C THR A 181 -8.16 -12.10 -20.05
N HIS A 182 -7.63 -11.11 -19.33
CA HIS A 182 -6.82 -10.04 -19.91
C HIS A 182 -5.46 -10.55 -20.43
N TRP A 183 -4.74 -11.35 -19.63
CA TRP A 183 -3.40 -11.83 -19.97
C TRP A 183 -3.37 -13.16 -20.74
N GLY A 184 -4.52 -13.86 -20.83
CA GLY A 184 -4.68 -15.10 -21.57
C GLY A 184 -3.69 -16.18 -21.16
N LYS A 185 -2.99 -16.76 -22.14
CA LYS A 185 -2.05 -17.88 -21.97
C LYS A 185 -0.87 -17.57 -21.04
N LEU A 186 -0.58 -16.30 -20.74
CA LEU A 186 0.50 -15.91 -19.86
C LEU A 186 0.29 -16.44 -18.42
N LEU A 187 -0.97 -16.48 -17.99
CA LEU A 187 -1.41 -16.78 -16.61
C LEU A 187 -2.34 -18.01 -16.54
N ALA A 188 -2.41 -18.77 -17.63
CA ALA A 188 -3.18 -20.01 -17.76
C ALA A 188 -2.42 -21.21 -17.16
#